data_AF-A0A9P7U6N7-F1
#
_entry.id   AF-A0A9P7U6N7-F1
#
_cell.length_a   1.000
_cell.length_b   1.000
_cell.length_c   1.000
_cell.angle_alpha   90.00
_cell.angle_beta   90.00
_cell.angle_gamma   90.00
#
_symmetry.space_group_name_H-M   'P 1'
#
loop_
_entity.id
_entity.type
_entity.pdbx_description
1 polymer ?
#
loop_
_entity_poly.entity_id
_entity_poly.type
_entity_poly.pdbx_seq_one_letter_code
_entity_poly.pdbx_strand_id
1 'polypeptide(L)'
;GALTYLIRLCGWASDRGFLIILGHHGAPGAQERQNPFTGQYASTPGFYNDYQYDRGVKFLKFLRKLVHDHNEFRNVGMIEVLNEPVAWDRKVQSMRSVFYKNAYTGIRQVEKDLNVARNNYVHIQMMNTNWGSGNPVEFLSDTYFTAFDDHRYLKWSTSVAVSHQSYISTSCKDNRNSDAAGPTIVGEWSIAVPDNVESTDGWSPSKQKAFYKKWFAAQVYAYEKSTAGWVFWTWKTALGDDYRWSYKAAVAAGVIPKDLNTIATSGVCG
;
A
#
# COMPACT_ATOMS: atom_id res chain seq x y z
N GLY A 1 6.03 -22.45 9.08
CA GLY A 1 6.07 -21.26 8.20
C GLY A 1 4.82 -20.42 8.37
N ALA A 2 4.76 -19.25 7.73
CA ALA A 2 3.64 -18.30 7.88
C ALA A 2 2.35 -18.67 7.11
N LEU A 3 2.42 -19.62 6.16
CA LEU A 3 1.31 -19.97 5.27
C LEU A 3 0.02 -20.35 6.02
N THR A 4 0.10 -21.21 7.03
CA THR A 4 -1.09 -21.61 7.82
C THR A 4 -1.77 -20.42 8.49
N TYR A 5 -0.99 -19.42 8.92
CA TYR A 5 -1.53 -18.19 9.52
C TYR A 5 -2.18 -17.29 8.47
N LEU A 6 -1.58 -17.20 7.27
CA LEU A 6 -2.15 -16.46 6.14
C LEU A 6 -3.51 -17.03 5.73
N ILE A 7 -3.60 -18.35 5.50
CA ILE A 7 -4.84 -19.04 5.12
C ILE A 7 -5.93 -18.74 6.16
N ARG A 8 -5.62 -18.93 7.45
CA ARG A 8 -6.57 -18.69 8.54
C ARG A 8 -7.02 -17.22 8.63
N LEU A 9 -6.10 -16.27 8.45
CA LEU A 9 -6.42 -14.85 8.48
C LEU A 9 -7.34 -14.46 7.31
N CYS A 10 -7.05 -14.94 6.09
CA CYS A 10 -7.90 -14.71 4.93
C CYS A 10 -9.31 -15.27 5.15
N GLY A 11 -9.43 -16.46 5.76
CA GLY A 11 -10.71 -17.05 6.12
C GLY A 11 -11.51 -16.13 7.06
N TRP A 12 -10.90 -15.69 8.17
CA TRP A 12 -11.55 -14.78 9.12
C TRP A 12 -11.92 -13.42 8.53
N ALA A 13 -11.09 -12.89 7.63
CA ALA A 13 -11.35 -11.64 6.93
C ALA A 13 -12.53 -11.81 5.96
N SER A 14 -12.54 -12.90 5.19
CA SER A 14 -13.63 -13.22 4.27
C SER A 14 -14.95 -13.46 4.98
N ASP A 15 -14.95 -14.12 6.15
CA ASP A 15 -16.16 -14.34 6.98
C ASP A 15 -16.79 -13.02 7.46
N ARG A 16 -15.99 -11.95 7.52
CA ARG A 16 -16.40 -10.61 7.94
C ARG A 16 -16.65 -9.66 6.77
N GLY A 17 -16.58 -10.16 5.54
CA GLY A 17 -16.82 -9.36 4.34
C GLY A 17 -15.68 -8.40 3.98
N PHE A 18 -14.48 -8.57 4.54
CA PHE A 18 -13.33 -7.78 4.11
C PHE A 18 -12.89 -8.18 2.72
N LEU A 19 -12.64 -7.18 1.87
CA LEU A 19 -11.80 -7.32 0.68
C LEU A 19 -10.34 -7.46 1.13
N ILE A 20 -9.59 -8.34 0.47
CA ILE A 20 -8.21 -8.64 0.84
C ILE A 20 -7.27 -8.30 -0.32
N ILE A 21 -6.21 -7.57 0.01
CA ILE A 21 -5.04 -7.31 -0.84
C ILE A 21 -3.89 -8.13 -0.29
N LEU A 22 -3.25 -8.96 -1.12
CA LEU A 22 -2.06 -9.71 -0.73
C LEU A 22 -0.81 -9.04 -1.29
N GLY A 23 0.03 -8.48 -0.42
CA GLY A 23 1.26 -7.78 -0.81
C GLY A 23 2.52 -8.64 -0.79
N HIS A 24 3.26 -8.63 -1.89
CA HIS A 24 4.63 -9.17 -1.94
C HIS A 24 5.61 -8.16 -1.33
N HIS A 25 5.65 -8.16 0.00
CA HIS A 25 6.32 -7.10 0.78
C HIS A 25 7.85 -7.23 0.84
N GLY A 26 8.39 -8.44 0.64
CA GLY A 26 9.82 -8.71 0.73
C GLY A 26 10.29 -9.60 -0.42
N ALA A 27 11.03 -9.02 -1.36
CA ALA A 27 11.55 -9.71 -2.52
C ALA A 27 12.85 -10.50 -2.22
N PRO A 28 13.15 -11.56 -2.99
CA PRO A 28 14.41 -12.28 -2.86
C PRO A 28 15.60 -11.36 -3.16
N GLY A 29 16.55 -11.27 -2.22
CA GLY A 29 17.69 -10.36 -2.35
C GLY A 29 17.44 -8.91 -1.93
N ALA A 30 16.26 -8.59 -1.38
CA ALA A 30 15.80 -7.26 -0.98
C ALA A 30 15.67 -6.27 -2.16
N GLN A 31 14.50 -5.65 -2.26
CA GLN A 31 14.20 -4.61 -3.24
C GLN A 31 14.59 -3.21 -2.78
N GLU A 32 14.99 -3.04 -1.51
CA GLU A 32 15.53 -1.80 -0.96
C GLU A 32 16.69 -2.14 0.00
N ARG A 33 17.69 -1.27 0.06
CA ARG A 33 18.84 -1.42 0.95
C ARG A 33 18.50 -0.91 2.36
N GLN A 34 19.10 -1.55 3.36
CA GLN A 34 19.09 -1.09 4.75
C GLN A 34 17.67 -0.81 5.26
N ASN A 35 16.69 -1.59 4.80
CA ASN A 35 15.31 -1.42 5.20
C ASN A 35 14.70 -2.78 5.62
N PRO A 36 14.33 -2.95 6.90
CA PRO A 36 13.87 -4.23 7.41
C PRO A 36 12.49 -4.65 6.88
N PHE A 37 11.68 -3.76 6.28
CA PHE A 37 10.37 -4.14 5.73
C PHE A 37 10.51 -5.21 4.64
N THR A 38 11.63 -5.24 3.93
CA THR A 38 11.93 -6.23 2.88
C THR A 38 12.13 -7.65 3.43
N GLY A 39 12.14 -7.81 4.76
CA GLY A 39 12.44 -9.05 5.48
C GLY A 39 13.93 -9.36 5.60
N GLN A 40 14.80 -8.54 4.98
CA GLN A 40 16.26 -8.71 4.99
C GLN A 40 16.95 -7.34 5.05
N TYR A 41 17.77 -7.09 6.09
CA TYR A 41 18.52 -5.84 6.19
C TYR A 41 19.79 -5.87 5.31
N ALA A 42 19.59 -5.93 3.99
CA ALA A 42 20.66 -6.05 3.01
C ALA A 42 21.41 -4.73 2.80
N SER A 43 22.72 -4.76 2.57
CA SER A 43 23.52 -3.56 2.30
C SER A 43 23.26 -2.94 0.92
N THR A 44 22.78 -3.73 -0.03
CA THR A 44 22.44 -3.32 -1.40
C THR A 44 21.11 -3.95 -1.84
N PRO A 45 20.40 -3.33 -2.80
CA PRO A 45 19.18 -3.92 -3.34
C PRO A 45 19.54 -5.03 -4.35
N GLY A 46 19.55 -6.27 -3.89
CA GLY A 46 19.98 -7.45 -4.65
C GLY A 46 18.87 -8.08 -5.50
N PHE A 47 17.64 -7.57 -5.45
CA PHE A 47 16.51 -8.11 -6.22
C PHE A 47 16.62 -7.90 -7.74
N TYR A 48 17.36 -6.89 -8.20
CA TYR A 48 17.29 -6.41 -9.58
C TYR A 48 18.17 -7.20 -10.58
N ASN A 49 17.84 -8.48 -10.79
CA ASN A 49 18.47 -9.38 -11.77
C ASN A 49 17.55 -10.56 -12.11
N ASP A 50 17.78 -11.19 -13.26
CA ASP A 50 16.92 -12.25 -13.80
C ASP A 50 16.71 -13.43 -12.83
N TYR A 51 17.76 -13.87 -12.13
CA TYR A 51 17.64 -14.96 -11.16
C TYR A 51 16.66 -14.65 -10.02
N GLN A 52 16.68 -13.42 -9.49
CA GLN A 52 15.78 -13.02 -8.42
C GLN A 52 14.38 -12.67 -8.95
N TYR A 53 14.29 -12.12 -10.16
CA TYR A 53 13.02 -11.90 -10.85
C TYR A 53 12.25 -13.20 -11.04
N ASP A 54 12.91 -14.26 -11.53
CA ASP A 54 12.30 -15.58 -11.72
C ASP A 54 11.76 -16.15 -10.41
N ARG A 55 12.49 -15.97 -9.30
CA ARG A 55 12.04 -16.38 -7.97
C ARG A 55 10.81 -15.60 -7.50
N GLY A 56 10.79 -14.28 -7.73
CA GLY A 56 9.63 -13.43 -7.44
C GLY A 56 8.41 -13.84 -8.26
N VAL A 57 8.57 -14.07 -9.56
CA VAL A 57 7.47 -14.52 -10.45
C VAL A 57 6.96 -15.88 -10.01
N LYS A 58 7.85 -16.81 -9.64
CA LYS A 58 7.46 -18.13 -9.11
C LYS A 58 6.62 -18.00 -7.83
N PHE A 59 7.00 -17.10 -6.92
CA PHE A 59 6.22 -16.83 -5.71
C PHE A 59 4.85 -16.23 -6.02
N LEU A 60 4.76 -15.26 -6.93
CA LEU A 60 3.49 -14.64 -7.32
C LEU A 60 2.56 -15.63 -8.02
N LYS A 61 3.09 -16.53 -8.85
CA LYS A 61 2.31 -17.64 -9.45
C LYS A 61 1.77 -18.59 -8.39
N PHE A 62 2.60 -18.95 -7.41
CA PHE A 62 2.19 -19.76 -6.25
C PHE A 62 1.07 -19.06 -5.48
N LEU A 63 1.23 -17.78 -5.16
CA LEU A 63 0.24 -16.99 -4.43
C LEU A 63 -1.08 -16.89 -5.22
N ARG A 64 -1.00 -16.67 -6.54
CA ARG A 64 -2.21 -16.62 -7.39
C ARG A 64 -2.95 -17.94 -7.41
N LYS A 65 -2.23 -19.06 -7.53
CA LYS A 65 -2.83 -20.40 -7.47
C LYS A 65 -3.47 -20.67 -6.11
N LEU A 66 -2.78 -20.30 -5.02
CA LEU A 66 -3.30 -20.43 -3.66
C LEU A 66 -4.65 -19.72 -3.47
N VAL A 67 -4.81 -18.52 -4.04
CA VAL A 67 -6.08 -17.77 -3.98
C VAL A 67 -7.26 -18.52 -4.60
N HIS A 68 -7.02 -19.28 -5.66
CA HIS A 68 -8.07 -20.05 -6.35
C HIS A 68 -8.29 -21.44 -5.77
N ASP A 69 -7.27 -22.03 -5.17
CA ASP A 69 -7.34 -23.38 -4.61
C ASP A 69 -7.98 -23.43 -3.21
N HIS A 70 -8.11 -22.29 -2.52
CA HIS A 70 -8.55 -22.22 -1.13
C HIS A 70 -9.73 -21.26 -0.92
N ASN A 71 -10.83 -21.80 -0.38
CA ASN A 71 -12.05 -21.02 -0.10
C ASN A 71 -11.84 -19.91 0.98
N GLU A 72 -10.81 -20.03 1.81
CA GLU A 72 -10.42 -18.99 2.76
C GLU A 72 -10.01 -17.68 2.05
N PHE A 73 -9.58 -17.75 0.78
CA PHE A 73 -9.13 -16.59 -0.01
C PHE A 73 -10.23 -16.02 -0.91
N ARG A 74 -11.49 -16.44 -0.75
CA ARG A 74 -12.61 -16.05 -1.61
C ARG A 74 -12.85 -14.54 -1.75
N ASN A 75 -12.40 -13.72 -0.78
CA ASN A 75 -12.46 -12.26 -0.87
C ASN A 75 -11.11 -11.60 -1.22
N VAL A 76 -10.11 -12.36 -1.66
CA VAL A 76 -8.91 -11.78 -2.25
C VAL A 76 -9.26 -11.22 -3.61
N GLY A 77 -9.32 -9.90 -3.69
CA GLY A 77 -9.59 -9.18 -4.94
C GLY A 77 -8.34 -8.61 -5.61
N MET A 78 -7.20 -8.63 -4.92
CA MET A 78 -5.97 -7.99 -5.40
C MET A 78 -4.70 -8.70 -4.90
N ILE A 79 -3.68 -8.79 -5.77
CA ILE A 79 -2.31 -9.17 -5.43
C ILE A 79 -1.39 -8.04 -5.86
N GLU A 80 -0.59 -7.52 -4.93
CA GLU A 80 0.45 -6.56 -5.22
C GLU A 80 1.76 -7.27 -5.57
N VAL A 81 2.32 -6.91 -6.72
CA VAL A 81 3.47 -7.56 -7.36
C VAL A 81 4.75 -7.35 -6.57
N LEU A 82 4.96 -6.15 -6.02
CA LEU A 82 6.14 -5.80 -5.22
C LEU A 82 5.93 -4.48 -4.48
N ASN A 83 6.05 -4.54 -3.17
CA ASN A 83 6.04 -3.37 -2.30
C ASN A 83 7.32 -2.56 -2.40
N GLU A 84 7.18 -1.24 -2.52
CA GLU A 84 8.26 -0.25 -2.36
C GLU A 84 9.62 -0.65 -2.99
N PRO A 85 9.69 -0.94 -4.31
CA PRO A 85 10.96 -1.06 -5.00
C PRO A 85 11.75 0.25 -4.91
N VAL A 86 13.09 0.22 -5.02
CA VAL A 86 13.88 1.47 -5.09
C VAL A 86 13.28 2.44 -6.13
N ALA A 87 13.23 3.74 -5.83
CA ALA A 87 12.66 4.76 -6.71
C ALA A 87 13.72 5.53 -7.54
N TRP A 88 15.01 5.41 -7.18
CA TRP A 88 16.08 6.31 -7.65
C TRP A 88 17.17 5.61 -8.47
N ASP A 89 17.12 4.28 -8.63
CA ASP A 89 18.15 3.50 -9.32
C ASP A 89 17.73 3.21 -10.77
N ARG A 90 18.66 3.33 -11.73
CA ARG A 90 18.47 2.92 -13.14
C ARG A 90 17.97 1.47 -13.30
N LYS A 91 18.22 0.61 -12.31
CA LYS A 91 17.75 -0.79 -12.26
C LYS A 91 16.23 -0.94 -12.28
N VAL A 92 15.47 0.10 -11.91
CA VAL A 92 14.00 0.03 -11.96
C VAL A 92 13.47 -0.21 -13.37
N GLN A 93 14.20 0.20 -14.41
CA GLN A 93 13.78 -0.08 -15.79
C GLN A 93 13.73 -1.60 -16.06
N SER A 94 14.74 -2.38 -15.64
CA SER A 94 14.74 -3.83 -15.85
C SER A 94 13.68 -4.52 -15.00
N MET A 95 13.36 -3.97 -13.82
CA MET A 95 12.22 -4.43 -13.04
C MET A 95 10.91 -4.22 -13.81
N ARG A 96 10.68 -3.05 -14.43
CA ARG A 96 9.46 -2.83 -15.23
C ARG A 96 9.43 -3.69 -16.50
N SER A 97 10.53 -3.74 -17.25
CA SER A 97 10.59 -4.40 -18.56
C SER A 97 10.67 -5.92 -18.50
N VAL A 98 11.21 -6.48 -17.41
CA VAL A 98 11.35 -7.92 -17.19
C VAL A 98 10.42 -8.39 -16.08
N PHE A 99 10.61 -7.91 -14.85
CA PHE A 99 9.90 -8.47 -13.69
C PHE A 99 8.39 -8.19 -13.71
N TYR A 100 7.93 -6.94 -13.82
CA TYR A 100 6.49 -6.62 -13.87
C TYR A 100 5.81 -7.28 -15.07
N LYS A 101 6.45 -7.26 -16.24
CA LYS A 101 5.97 -7.95 -17.44
C LYS A 101 5.79 -9.46 -17.22
N ASN A 102 6.79 -10.13 -16.66
CA ASN A 102 6.75 -11.57 -16.41
C ASN A 102 5.81 -11.93 -15.25
N ALA A 103 5.71 -11.08 -14.22
CA ALA A 103 4.77 -11.23 -13.11
C ALA A 103 3.33 -11.14 -13.61
N TYR A 104 2.99 -10.07 -14.36
CA TYR A 104 1.66 -9.91 -14.95
C TYR A 104 1.29 -11.10 -15.83
N THR A 105 2.18 -11.47 -16.76
CA THR A 105 1.97 -12.60 -17.67
C THR A 105 1.82 -13.91 -16.90
N GLY A 106 2.68 -14.16 -15.91
CA GLY A 106 2.67 -15.37 -15.09
C GLY A 106 1.40 -15.51 -14.26
N ILE A 107 0.94 -14.42 -13.62
CA ILE A 107 -0.31 -14.40 -12.84
C ILE A 107 -1.51 -14.66 -13.77
N ARG A 108 -1.59 -13.98 -14.92
CA ARG A 108 -2.66 -14.21 -15.91
C ARG A 108 -2.63 -15.63 -16.47
N GLN A 109 -1.45 -16.21 -16.66
CA GLN A 109 -1.33 -17.60 -17.12
C GLN A 109 -1.89 -18.59 -16.09
N VAL A 110 -1.62 -18.39 -14.80
CA VAL A 110 -2.22 -19.23 -13.74
C VAL A 110 -3.74 -19.20 -13.79
N GLU A 111 -4.35 -18.03 -14.01
CA GLU A 111 -5.81 -17.92 -14.11
C GLU A 111 -6.36 -18.64 -15.36
N LYS A 112 -5.65 -18.53 -16.50
CA LYS A 112 -6.01 -19.26 -17.72
C LYS A 112 -5.91 -20.76 -17.53
N ASP A 113 -4.82 -21.26 -16.94
CA ASP A 113 -4.59 -22.68 -16.69
C ASP A 113 -5.67 -23.29 -15.77
N LEU A 114 -6.22 -22.47 -14.86
CA LEU A 114 -7.32 -22.84 -13.97
C LEU A 114 -8.72 -22.60 -14.56
N ASN A 115 -8.82 -22.19 -15.84
CA ASN A 115 -10.08 -21.85 -16.53
C ASN A 115 -10.92 -20.81 -15.78
N VAL A 116 -10.28 -19.86 -15.09
CA VAL A 116 -10.97 -18.78 -14.41
C VAL A 116 -11.59 -17.86 -15.46
N ALA A 117 -12.87 -17.56 -15.34
CA ALA A 117 -13.51 -16.60 -16.23
C ALA A 117 -12.87 -15.22 -16.07
N ARG A 118 -12.65 -14.50 -17.18
CA ARG A 118 -11.90 -13.23 -17.18
C ARG A 118 -12.48 -12.17 -16.23
N ASN A 119 -13.80 -12.13 -16.07
CA ASN A 119 -14.49 -11.24 -15.12
C ASN A 119 -14.26 -11.61 -13.64
N ASN A 120 -13.74 -12.80 -13.36
CA ASN A 120 -13.39 -13.29 -12.02
C ASN A 120 -11.86 -13.25 -11.78
N TYR A 121 -11.12 -12.57 -12.65
CA TYR A 121 -9.70 -12.33 -12.44
C TYR A 121 -9.48 -11.42 -11.23
N VAL A 122 -8.34 -11.61 -10.55
CA VAL A 122 -7.90 -10.73 -9.46
C VAL A 122 -7.14 -9.55 -10.04
N HIS A 123 -7.23 -8.41 -9.38
CA HIS A 123 -6.46 -7.24 -9.74
C HIS A 123 -4.96 -7.47 -9.48
N ILE A 124 -4.14 -7.02 -10.42
CA ILE A 124 -2.68 -7.05 -10.29
C ILE A 124 -2.25 -5.62 -9.94
N GLN A 125 -1.83 -5.43 -8.70
CA GLN A 125 -1.44 -4.13 -8.17
C GLN A 125 0.08 -3.93 -8.30
N MET A 126 0.49 -2.74 -8.71
CA MET A 126 1.88 -2.31 -8.78
C MET A 126 2.00 -0.92 -8.17
N MET A 127 3.17 -0.54 -7.66
CA MET A 127 3.42 0.86 -7.27
C MET A 127 3.12 1.79 -8.44
N ASN A 128 2.39 2.87 -8.16
CA ASN A 128 1.98 3.86 -9.12
C ASN A 128 3.18 4.69 -9.65
N THR A 129 2.93 5.51 -10.66
CA THR A 129 3.97 6.40 -11.22
C THR A 129 4.52 7.39 -10.18
N ASN A 130 3.70 7.87 -9.24
CA ASN A 130 4.14 8.79 -8.19
C ASN A 130 5.16 8.19 -7.21
N TRP A 131 5.23 6.86 -7.08
CA TRP A 131 6.24 6.19 -6.26
C TRP A 131 7.68 6.51 -6.71
N GLY A 132 7.86 6.76 -8.01
CA GLY A 132 9.14 7.19 -8.59
C GLY A 132 9.92 6.09 -9.31
N SER A 133 9.50 4.82 -9.21
CA SER A 133 10.08 3.72 -9.99
C SER A 133 9.62 3.69 -11.46
N GLY A 134 8.99 4.78 -11.96
CA GLY A 134 8.48 5.03 -13.32
C GLY A 134 7.19 4.30 -13.69
N ASN A 135 6.71 4.45 -14.93
CA ASN A 135 5.38 3.98 -15.35
C ASN A 135 5.26 2.44 -15.28
N PRO A 136 4.47 1.88 -14.35
CA PRO A 136 4.42 0.44 -14.09
C PRO A 136 3.90 -0.40 -15.26
N VAL A 137 3.14 0.20 -16.18
CA VAL A 137 2.53 -0.52 -17.32
C VAL A 137 3.25 -0.29 -18.65
N GLU A 138 4.34 0.47 -18.66
CA GLU A 138 5.10 0.85 -19.87
C GLU A 138 5.45 -0.33 -20.79
N PHE A 139 5.74 -1.49 -20.23
CA PHE A 139 6.17 -2.68 -20.96
C PHE A 139 5.14 -3.82 -20.99
N LEU A 140 3.92 -3.58 -20.50
CA LEU A 140 2.84 -4.56 -20.53
C LEU A 140 2.11 -4.52 -21.88
N SER A 141 1.71 -5.68 -22.39
CA SER A 141 0.91 -5.78 -23.61
C SER A 141 -0.61 -5.77 -23.36
N ASP A 142 -1.02 -5.84 -22.09
CA ASP A 142 -2.40 -5.76 -21.61
C ASP A 142 -2.38 -5.17 -20.19
N THR A 143 -3.41 -4.40 -19.85
CA THR A 143 -3.59 -3.77 -18.53
C THR A 143 -4.92 -4.16 -17.89
N TYR A 144 -5.59 -5.19 -18.39
CA TYR A 144 -6.85 -5.65 -17.83
C TYR A 144 -6.72 -5.98 -16.34
N PHE A 145 -7.58 -5.38 -15.53
CA PHE A 145 -7.55 -5.45 -14.06
C PHE A 145 -6.16 -5.15 -13.46
N THR A 146 -5.42 -4.20 -14.02
CA THR A 146 -4.35 -3.55 -13.26
C THR A 146 -4.95 -2.60 -12.23
N ALA A 147 -4.30 -2.49 -11.08
CA ALA A 147 -4.55 -1.47 -10.08
C ALA A 147 -3.20 -0.89 -9.62
N PHE A 148 -3.23 0.22 -8.89
CA PHE A 148 -2.02 0.92 -8.50
C PHE A 148 -2.00 1.21 -7.01
N ASP A 149 -0.81 1.14 -6.42
CA ASP A 149 -0.57 1.52 -5.03
C ASP A 149 0.17 2.86 -4.94
N ASP A 150 -0.28 3.72 -4.04
CA ASP A 150 0.39 4.95 -3.66
C ASP A 150 0.68 4.96 -2.16
N HIS A 151 1.93 5.24 -1.80
CA HIS A 151 2.32 5.43 -0.41
C HIS A 151 2.50 6.92 -0.13
N ARG A 152 1.74 7.46 0.83
CA ARG A 152 1.66 8.89 1.10
C ARG A 152 2.00 9.23 2.55
N TYR A 153 3.28 9.51 2.78
CA TYR A 153 3.77 9.98 4.08
C TYR A 153 4.27 11.43 4.02
N LEU A 154 3.61 12.36 4.73
CA LEU A 154 4.13 13.73 4.88
C LEU A 154 5.32 13.81 5.85
N LYS A 155 5.49 12.82 6.74
CA LYS A 155 6.59 12.72 7.71
C LYS A 155 7.98 12.91 7.09
N TRP A 156 8.18 12.37 5.88
CA TRP A 156 9.47 12.43 5.17
C TRP A 156 9.46 13.40 3.99
N SER A 157 8.38 14.18 3.82
CA SER A 157 8.29 15.14 2.73
C SER A 157 9.08 16.41 3.06
N THR A 158 10.04 16.74 2.18
CA THR A 158 10.81 17.99 2.26
C THR A 158 10.15 19.16 1.52
N SER A 159 9.12 18.89 0.72
CA SER A 159 8.41 19.91 -0.07
C SER A 159 7.23 20.56 0.67
N VAL A 160 6.92 20.10 1.89
CA VAL A 160 5.82 20.59 2.71
C VAL A 160 6.39 21.23 3.97
N ALA A 161 6.07 22.49 4.22
CA ALA A 161 6.49 23.16 5.46
C ALA A 161 5.94 22.42 6.69
N VAL A 162 6.77 22.26 7.73
CA VAL A 162 6.42 21.54 8.95
C VAL A 162 5.52 22.41 9.83
N SER A 163 4.22 22.39 9.53
CA SER A 163 3.18 23.08 10.32
C SER A 163 1.84 22.36 10.20
N HIS A 164 0.98 22.52 11.20
CA HIS A 164 -0.38 21.95 11.17
C HIS A 164 -1.18 22.43 9.95
N GLN A 165 -1.08 23.73 9.64
CA GLN A 165 -1.81 24.35 8.54
C GLN A 165 -1.34 23.81 7.19
N SER A 166 -0.03 23.68 6.99
CA SER A 166 0.53 23.13 5.77
C SER A 166 0.14 21.67 5.58
N TYR A 167 0.15 20.86 6.64
CA TYR A 167 -0.20 19.44 6.53
C TYR A 167 -1.67 19.24 6.16
N ILE A 168 -2.58 19.98 6.81
CA ILE A 168 -4.00 19.95 6.45
C ILE A 168 -4.21 20.47 5.02
N SER A 169 -3.64 21.63 4.66
CA SER A 169 -3.83 22.21 3.33
C SER A 169 -3.25 21.34 2.22
N THR A 170 -2.11 20.68 2.44
CA THR A 170 -1.51 19.77 1.47
C THR A 170 -2.38 18.53 1.32
N SER A 171 -2.76 17.88 2.43
CA SER A 171 -3.60 16.69 2.37
C SER A 171 -4.94 16.96 1.69
N CYS A 172 -5.60 18.10 1.97
CA CYS A 172 -6.84 18.47 1.29
C CYS A 172 -6.71 18.68 -0.23
N LYS A 173 -5.50 18.93 -0.72
CA LYS A 173 -5.20 19.14 -2.15
C LYS A 173 -4.57 17.92 -2.81
N ASP A 174 -4.31 16.85 -2.07
CA ASP A 174 -3.68 15.65 -2.62
C ASP A 174 -4.59 15.04 -3.71
N ASN A 175 -3.98 14.76 -4.86
CA ASN A 175 -4.52 13.86 -5.87
C ASN A 175 -3.45 12.79 -6.12
N ARG A 176 -3.73 11.57 -5.67
CA ARG A 176 -2.76 10.46 -5.69
C ARG A 176 -2.95 9.52 -6.87
N ASN A 177 -3.93 9.78 -7.73
CA ASN A 177 -4.22 8.99 -8.91
C ASN A 177 -3.35 9.44 -10.09
N SER A 178 -2.25 8.73 -10.35
CA SER A 178 -1.27 9.07 -11.40
C SER A 178 -1.34 8.21 -12.65
N ASP A 179 -2.14 7.14 -12.66
CA ASP A 179 -2.06 6.09 -13.68
C ASP A 179 -3.45 5.78 -14.25
N ALA A 180 -3.66 6.09 -15.53
CA ALA A 180 -4.98 5.98 -16.17
C ALA A 180 -5.42 4.53 -16.48
N ALA A 181 -4.51 3.55 -16.37
CA ALA A 181 -4.77 2.17 -16.77
C ALA A 181 -5.57 1.35 -15.74
N GLY A 182 -5.96 1.93 -14.60
CA GLY A 182 -6.62 1.23 -13.51
C GLY A 182 -6.82 2.11 -12.28
N PRO A 183 -7.57 1.64 -11.27
CA PRO A 183 -7.77 2.38 -10.03
C PRO A 183 -6.48 2.47 -9.21
N THR A 184 -6.27 3.60 -8.55
CA THR A 184 -5.26 3.74 -7.49
C THR A 184 -5.90 3.52 -6.12
N ILE A 185 -5.20 2.88 -5.20
CA ILE A 185 -5.48 2.85 -3.76
C ILE A 185 -4.30 3.53 -3.07
N VAL A 186 -4.56 4.37 -2.06
CA VAL A 186 -3.49 4.84 -1.17
C VAL A 186 -3.22 3.75 -0.14
N GLY A 187 -2.38 2.77 -0.48
CA GLY A 187 -2.18 1.53 0.28
C GLY A 187 -1.36 1.71 1.56
N GLU A 188 -0.61 2.80 1.66
CA GLU A 188 0.06 3.16 2.90
C GLU A 188 0.09 4.66 3.17
N TRP A 189 -0.28 5.01 4.40
CA TRP A 189 -0.17 6.35 4.96
C TRP A 189 -0.38 6.28 6.48
N SER A 190 -0.01 7.34 7.18
CA SER A 190 -0.25 7.47 8.62
C SER A 190 -0.46 8.93 9.01
N ILE A 191 -0.61 9.20 10.30
CA ILE A 191 -0.63 10.56 10.86
C ILE A 191 0.64 10.83 11.67
N ALA A 192 1.74 10.14 11.35
CA ALA A 192 3.04 10.41 11.94
C ALA A 192 3.69 11.67 11.34
N VAL A 193 4.55 12.31 12.12
CA VAL A 193 5.15 13.62 11.81
C VAL A 193 6.67 13.52 11.94
N PRO A 194 7.47 14.46 11.41
CA PRO A 194 8.93 14.32 11.34
C PRO A 194 9.58 14.03 12.70
N ASP A 195 10.56 13.13 12.73
CA ASP A 195 11.20 12.63 13.96
C ASP A 195 11.72 13.76 14.85
N ASN A 196 12.29 14.80 14.24
CA ASN A 196 12.87 15.94 14.95
C ASN A 196 11.85 16.84 15.67
N VAL A 197 10.55 16.73 15.36
CA VAL A 197 9.49 17.50 16.02
C VAL A 197 8.49 16.64 16.78
N GLU A 198 8.48 15.33 16.55
CA GLU A 198 7.39 14.43 16.97
C GLU A 198 7.19 14.35 18.49
N SER A 199 8.21 14.71 19.28
CA SER A 199 8.19 14.72 20.75
C SER A 199 7.90 16.10 21.36
N THR A 200 7.77 17.15 20.55
CA THR A 200 7.49 18.51 21.04
C THR A 200 6.01 18.68 21.41
N ASP A 201 5.70 19.66 22.25
CA ASP A 201 4.30 19.98 22.63
C ASP A 201 3.40 20.30 21.44
N GLY A 202 3.97 20.91 20.39
CA GLY A 202 3.27 21.22 19.15
C GLY A 202 2.90 20.00 18.31
N TRP A 203 3.39 18.81 18.66
CA TRP A 203 3.18 17.58 17.88
C TRP A 203 2.91 16.33 18.74
N SER A 204 2.90 16.47 20.07
CA SER A 204 2.63 15.36 20.98
C SER A 204 1.21 14.83 20.79
N PRO A 205 1.01 13.50 20.63
CA PRO A 205 -0.31 12.89 20.50
C PRO A 205 -1.28 13.23 21.64
N SER A 206 -0.78 13.38 22.87
CA SER A 206 -1.63 13.70 24.02
C SER A 206 -2.12 15.15 24.04
N LYS A 207 -1.34 16.08 23.47
CA LYS A 207 -1.63 17.52 23.45
C LYS A 207 -2.34 17.99 22.18
N GLN A 208 -2.16 17.30 21.06
CA GLN A 208 -2.57 17.76 19.73
C GLN A 208 -3.68 16.92 19.09
N LYS A 209 -4.54 16.30 19.90
CA LYS A 209 -5.63 15.43 19.41
C LYS A 209 -6.54 16.11 18.37
N ALA A 210 -6.88 17.39 18.57
CA ALA A 210 -7.74 18.14 17.65
C ALA A 210 -7.09 18.30 16.27
N PHE A 211 -5.80 18.61 16.23
CA PHE A 211 -5.03 18.65 14.98
C PHE A 211 -5.03 17.29 14.28
N TYR A 212 -4.67 16.23 15.00
CA TYR A 212 -4.60 14.88 14.41
C TYR A 212 -5.95 14.38 13.89
N LYS A 213 -7.05 14.68 14.60
CA LYS A 213 -8.41 14.37 14.13
C LYS A 213 -8.72 15.09 12.82
N LYS A 214 -8.40 16.39 12.74
CA LYS A 214 -8.62 17.19 11.53
C LYS A 214 -7.73 16.72 10.38
N TRP A 215 -6.47 16.39 10.65
CA TRP A 215 -5.52 15.96 9.62
C TRP A 215 -5.82 14.55 9.09
N PHE A 216 -6.25 13.62 9.94
CA PHE A 216 -6.78 12.32 9.51
C PHE A 216 -7.96 12.51 8.53
N ALA A 217 -8.94 13.33 8.92
CA ALA A 217 -10.11 13.60 8.08
C ALA A 217 -9.73 14.25 6.74
N ALA A 218 -8.76 15.17 6.73
CA ALA A 218 -8.27 15.81 5.50
C ALA A 218 -7.65 14.79 4.52
N GLN A 219 -6.84 13.85 5.04
CA GLN A 219 -6.24 12.78 4.23
C GLN A 219 -7.30 11.84 3.66
N VAL A 220 -8.19 11.30 4.51
CA VAL A 220 -9.29 10.42 4.09
C VAL A 220 -10.17 11.09 3.04
N TYR A 221 -10.58 12.34 3.27
CA TYR A 221 -11.40 13.10 2.33
C TYR A 221 -10.76 13.19 0.94
N ALA A 222 -9.46 13.52 0.87
CA ALA A 222 -8.75 13.63 -0.40
C ALA A 222 -8.57 12.26 -1.09
N TYR A 223 -8.26 11.21 -0.33
CA TYR A 223 -8.08 9.87 -0.88
C TYR A 223 -9.39 9.31 -1.43
N GLU A 224 -10.49 9.40 -0.70
CA GLU A 224 -11.81 8.93 -1.18
C GLU A 224 -12.36 9.79 -2.32
N LYS A 225 -11.93 11.05 -2.43
CA LYS A 225 -12.31 11.92 -3.56
C LYS A 225 -11.56 11.59 -4.86
N SER A 226 -10.29 11.20 -4.78
CA SER A 226 -9.39 11.10 -5.95
C SER A 226 -8.96 9.68 -6.32
N THR A 227 -9.13 8.71 -5.42
CA THR A 227 -8.67 7.32 -5.57
C THR A 227 -9.79 6.34 -5.21
N ALA A 228 -9.55 5.04 -5.37
CA ALA A 228 -10.51 3.99 -5.03
C ALA A 228 -10.60 3.68 -3.53
N GLY A 229 -9.79 4.33 -2.69
CA GLY A 229 -9.80 4.16 -1.25
C GLY A 229 -8.39 4.20 -0.67
N TRP A 230 -8.27 3.72 0.57
CA TRP A 230 -7.04 3.85 1.34
C TRP A 230 -6.88 2.70 2.34
N VAL A 231 -5.63 2.45 2.74
CA VAL A 231 -5.27 1.48 3.78
C VAL A 231 -4.31 2.17 4.76
N PHE A 232 -4.72 2.30 6.03
CA PHE A 232 -3.92 2.99 7.04
C PHE A 232 -2.79 2.08 7.53
N TRP A 233 -1.56 2.57 7.50
CA TRP A 233 -0.41 1.90 8.08
C TRP A 233 -0.23 2.32 9.54
N THR A 234 -0.56 1.49 10.53
CA THR A 234 -1.04 0.09 10.48
C THR A 234 -2.21 -0.14 11.45
N TRP A 235 -2.78 -1.35 11.48
CA TRP A 235 -3.87 -1.69 12.40
C TRP A 235 -3.46 -1.51 13.88
N LYS A 236 -2.31 -2.06 14.29
CA LYS A 236 -1.81 -2.03 15.68
C LYS A 236 -0.29 -1.96 15.73
N THR A 237 0.24 -1.32 16.77
CA THR A 237 1.68 -1.25 17.08
C THR A 237 1.92 -1.55 18.55
N ALA A 238 3.20 -1.65 18.95
CA ALA A 238 3.63 -1.73 20.34
C ALA A 238 4.30 -0.42 20.80
N LEU A 239 3.76 0.73 20.37
CA LEU A 239 4.29 2.07 20.65
C LEU A 239 3.62 2.77 21.86
N GLY A 240 2.92 2.00 22.71
CA GLY A 240 2.18 2.55 23.84
C GLY A 240 1.06 3.48 23.41
N ASP A 241 1.03 4.69 23.97
CA ASP A 241 0.00 5.70 23.71
C ASP A 241 0.21 6.50 22.41
N ASP A 242 1.30 6.24 21.67
CA ASP A 242 1.51 6.85 20.36
C ASP A 242 0.63 6.18 19.30
N TYR A 243 -0.52 6.81 19.05
CA TYR A 243 -1.51 6.34 18.09
C TYR A 243 -1.16 6.66 16.63
N ARG A 244 -0.06 7.39 16.35
CA ARG A 244 0.17 7.95 15.00
C ARG A 244 0.39 6.91 13.91
N TRP A 245 0.83 5.71 14.32
CA TRP A 245 1.02 4.53 13.48
C TRP A 245 0.03 3.39 13.80
N SER A 246 -0.93 3.60 14.71
CA SER A 246 -1.90 2.56 15.09
C SER A 246 -3.33 3.05 14.91
N TYR A 247 -4.00 2.51 13.90
CA TYR A 247 -5.41 2.75 13.63
C TYR A 247 -6.27 2.41 14.87
N LYS A 248 -6.03 1.24 15.47
CA LYS A 248 -6.75 0.79 16.68
C LYS A 248 -6.59 1.78 17.85
N ALA A 249 -5.36 2.24 18.12
CA ALA A 249 -5.12 3.21 19.18
C ALA A 249 -5.71 4.59 18.86
N ALA A 250 -5.67 5.02 17.60
CA ALA A 250 -6.21 6.30 17.17
C ALA A 250 -7.75 6.34 17.25
N VAL A 251 -8.43 5.22 16.97
CA VAL A 251 -9.87 5.05 17.25
C VAL A 251 -10.14 5.11 18.75
N ALA A 252 -9.38 4.40 19.57
CA ALA A 252 -9.54 4.41 21.02
C ALA A 252 -9.31 5.81 21.64
N ALA A 253 -8.38 6.59 21.07
CA ALA A 253 -8.08 7.95 21.49
C ALA A 253 -9.09 9.00 21.01
N GLY A 254 -10.08 8.62 20.16
CA GLY A 254 -11.07 9.52 19.58
C GLY A 254 -10.56 10.39 18.43
N VAL A 255 -9.38 10.06 17.89
CA VAL A 255 -8.75 10.76 16.76
C VAL A 255 -9.33 10.28 15.44
N ILE A 256 -9.50 8.96 15.28
CA ILE A 256 -10.21 8.37 14.16
C ILE A 256 -11.66 8.13 14.58
N PRO A 257 -12.67 8.64 13.84
CA PRO A 257 -14.07 8.41 14.18
C PRO A 257 -14.44 6.94 13.94
N LYS A 258 -15.36 6.41 14.76
CA LYS A 258 -15.91 5.06 14.58
C LYS A 258 -16.79 4.95 13.32
N ASP A 259 -17.41 6.05 12.93
CA ASP A 259 -18.15 6.18 11.68
C ASP A 259 -17.37 7.10 10.73
N LEU A 260 -16.69 6.50 9.76
CA LEU A 260 -15.87 7.22 8.78
C LEU A 260 -16.72 8.05 7.80
N ASN A 261 -18.01 7.73 7.60
CA ASN A 261 -18.90 8.49 6.71
C ASN A 261 -19.06 9.95 7.17
N THR A 262 -18.85 10.21 8.46
CA THR A 262 -18.87 11.57 9.02
C THR A 262 -17.82 12.49 8.41
N ILE A 263 -16.75 11.96 7.82
CA ILE A 263 -15.68 12.74 7.17
C ILE A 263 -16.17 13.39 5.87
N ALA A 264 -16.97 12.68 5.08
CA ALA A 264 -17.45 13.17 3.78
C ALA A 264 -18.26 14.48 3.92
N THR A 265 -18.98 14.64 5.03
CA THR A 265 -19.81 15.81 5.33
C THR A 265 -19.16 16.79 6.32
N SER A 266 -17.91 16.57 6.74
CA SER A 266 -17.32 17.35 7.83
C SER A 266 -16.86 18.75 7.43
N GLY A 267 -16.84 19.08 6.13
CA GLY A 267 -16.30 20.34 5.61
C GLY A 267 -14.80 20.54 5.88
N VAL A 268 -14.04 19.46 6.14
CA VAL A 268 -12.63 19.56 6.59
C VAL A 268 -11.71 20.24 5.57
N CYS A 269 -12.06 20.13 4.28
CA CYS A 269 -11.36 20.71 3.15
C CYS A 269 -12.18 21.77 2.39
N GLY A 270 -13.30 22.20 2.97
CA GLY A 270 -14.17 23.25 2.44
C GLY A 270 -13.80 24.65 2.93
#